data_AF-A0A7X9JGR3-F1
#
_entry.id   AF-A0A7X9JGR3-F1
#
_cell.length_a   1.000
_cell.length_b   1.000
_cell.length_c   1.000
_cell.angle_alpha   90.00
_cell.angle_beta   90.00
_cell.angle_gamma   90.00
#
_symmetry.space_group_name_H-M   'P 1'
#
loop_
_entity.id
_entity.type
_entity.pdbx_description
1 polymer ?
#
loop_
_entity_poly.entity_id
_entity_poly.type
_entity_poly.pdbx_seq_one_letter_code
_entity_poly.pdbx_strand_id
1 'polypeptide(L)'
;MEATLNAYLETARYSYAYLFLTKRTPNMRALEDRQTQVRDYYNYAVEKTLTTLFEYYRKRLPPDFNFEKDTHFESGQWHITIRNEDLRLAEEHIFPEDLIPASSLSFAGLRNQYRRDGLGAELVAVTSTRVVSRQSAEMPFSETPFPPVTAVMSFPGNTWMDVLKTNEVVITGYDPYSRESFKLVGKEVPLAANFTSGYGLWLARSGFAAQSLLTLIGKGDVLEMPRVYLMQPYNPQRHIVIMLHGLASSPEAWINLANEVLGDETLRKNFQIWQVYYPTNLPIAFNHYEISKAITQTLKHFDPEGKARASQKILLIGHSMGGILSRLMVSSSGDRLWGALLKKYPLEGRRLERVRRELGPYMSFEPLPQISRAIFVAAPHKGTPVAEIALVRWIANFIKLPFSVLGRFREVAQLLVDPGSANPVSLTRSFNSIDNLSNRDPFIQLTSTLPVSSRVRYHSIIGNNTPKKPLAESSDSVVPYSSSHLEGAVSEKVIASGHSVQEMPDAIIEIRRIMHLHLKE
;
A
#
# COMPACT_ATOMS: atom_id res chain seq x y z
N MET A 1 -5.09 -10.49 38.51
CA MET A 1 -5.38 -9.43 37.52
C MET A 1 -5.40 -8.07 38.20
N GLU A 2 -6.28 -7.85 39.18
CA GLU A 2 -6.45 -6.56 39.85
C GLU A 2 -5.18 -6.03 40.52
N ALA A 3 -4.46 -6.86 41.30
CA ALA A 3 -3.19 -6.46 41.90
C ALA A 3 -2.11 -6.07 40.87
N THR A 4 -2.06 -6.78 39.75
CA THR A 4 -1.11 -6.51 38.66
C THR A 4 -1.46 -5.22 37.92
N LEU A 5 -2.75 -5.02 37.61
CA LEU A 5 -3.25 -3.80 36.99
C LEU A 5 -3.01 -2.58 37.89
N ASN A 6 -3.27 -2.71 39.19
CA ASN A 6 -2.95 -1.68 40.19
C ASN A 6 -1.47 -1.32 40.17
N ALA A 7 -0.56 -2.29 40.12
CA ALA A 7 0.88 -2.03 40.04
C ALA A 7 1.28 -1.25 38.77
N TYR A 8 0.67 -1.54 37.62
CA TYR A 8 0.91 -0.78 36.39
C TYR A 8 0.34 0.64 36.47
N LEU A 9 -0.89 0.82 36.95
CA LEU A 9 -1.50 2.13 37.12
C LEU A 9 -0.71 3.00 38.10
N GLU A 10 -0.25 2.43 39.22
CA GLU A 10 0.67 3.12 40.15
C GLU A 10 1.99 3.51 39.47
N THR A 11 2.60 2.58 38.73
CA THR A 11 3.85 2.86 38.00
C THR A 11 3.67 4.01 37.02
N ALA A 12 2.58 4.03 36.26
CA ALA A 12 2.24 5.12 35.35
C ALA A 12 2.00 6.43 36.10
N ARG A 13 1.28 6.41 37.23
CA ARG A 13 0.96 7.60 38.05
C ARG A 13 2.21 8.25 38.64
N TYR A 14 3.09 7.46 39.27
CA TYR A 14 4.35 7.98 39.82
C TYR A 14 5.29 8.50 38.72
N SER A 15 5.35 7.80 37.59
CA SER A 15 6.17 8.23 36.45
C SER A 15 5.63 9.53 35.84
N TYR A 16 4.31 9.65 35.68
CA TYR A 16 3.64 10.87 35.22
C TYR A 16 3.96 12.06 36.13
N ALA A 17 3.82 11.90 37.45
CA ALA A 17 4.14 12.95 38.42
C ALA A 17 5.63 13.37 38.33
N TYR A 18 6.55 12.40 38.22
CA TYR A 18 7.98 12.70 38.06
C TYR A 18 8.28 13.46 36.76
N LEU A 19 7.68 13.04 35.64
CA LEU A 19 7.92 13.63 34.33
C LEU A 19 7.37 15.06 34.27
N PHE A 20 6.15 15.30 34.75
CA PHE A 20 5.45 16.56 34.45
C PHE A 20 5.33 17.54 35.61
N LEU A 21 5.37 17.06 36.87
CA LEU A 21 4.98 17.84 38.06
C LEU A 21 6.13 18.08 39.06
N THR A 22 7.37 17.82 38.64
CA THR A 22 8.57 18.18 39.42
C THR A 22 9.05 19.58 39.07
N LYS A 23 9.89 20.18 39.94
CA LYS A 23 10.43 21.54 39.76
C LYS A 23 11.18 21.72 38.44
N ARG A 24 11.90 20.69 37.99
CA ARG A 24 12.64 20.70 36.74
C ARG A 24 11.76 20.12 35.63
N THR A 25 11.61 20.88 34.55
CA THR A 25 10.83 20.43 33.40
C THR A 25 11.48 19.23 32.69
N PRO A 26 10.74 18.47 31.87
CA PRO A 26 11.34 17.44 31.00
C PRO A 26 12.50 17.97 30.16
N ASN A 27 12.38 19.19 29.61
CA ASN A 27 13.41 19.78 28.76
C ASN A 27 14.71 20.07 29.56
N MET A 28 14.59 20.49 30.82
CA MET A 28 15.73 20.70 31.71
C MET A 28 16.46 19.42 32.11
N ARG A 29 15.87 18.25 31.82
CA ARG A 29 16.34 16.91 32.21
C ARG A 29 16.47 15.97 30.99
N ALA A 30 16.45 16.51 29.77
CA ALA A 30 16.38 15.72 28.54
C ALA A 30 17.56 14.75 28.35
N LEU A 31 18.72 15.04 28.95
CA LEU A 31 19.94 14.22 28.88
C LEU A 31 20.16 13.36 30.12
N GLU A 32 19.21 13.32 31.07
CA GLU A 32 19.32 12.47 32.26
C GLU A 32 18.81 11.06 31.97
N ASP A 33 19.65 10.04 32.18
CA ASP A 33 19.25 8.63 32.02
C ASP A 33 18.00 8.27 32.83
N ARG A 34 17.87 8.88 34.03
CA ARG A 34 16.70 8.71 34.88
C ARG A 34 15.41 9.16 34.21
N GLN A 35 15.43 10.22 33.41
CA GLN A 35 14.24 10.66 32.68
C GLN A 35 13.84 9.64 31.62
N THR A 36 14.81 9.14 30.85
CA THR A 36 14.58 8.09 29.85
C THR A 36 14.00 6.83 30.51
N GLN A 37 14.60 6.39 31.61
CA GLN A 37 14.16 5.20 32.33
C GLN A 37 12.72 5.35 32.87
N VAL A 38 12.38 6.52 33.45
CA VAL A 38 11.02 6.76 33.96
C VAL A 38 10.00 6.90 32.83
N ARG A 39 10.37 7.48 31.68
CA ARG A 39 9.54 7.47 30.47
C ARG A 39 9.28 6.04 30.00
N ASP A 40 10.28 5.18 30.01
CA ASP A 40 10.14 3.79 29.56
C ASP A 40 9.26 2.98 30.53
N TYR A 41 9.38 3.20 31.85
CA TYR A 41 8.47 2.64 32.85
C TYR A 41 7.03 3.10 32.62
N TYR A 42 6.83 4.38 32.35
CA TYR A 42 5.52 4.92 32.01
C TYR A 42 4.96 4.24 30.75
N ASN A 43 5.70 4.24 29.64
CA ASN A 43 5.22 3.67 28.37
C ASN A 43 4.87 2.17 28.52
N TYR A 44 5.73 1.42 29.22
CA TYR A 44 5.49 0.00 29.52
C TYR A 44 4.26 -0.21 30.41
N ALA A 45 4.08 0.61 31.44
CA ALA A 45 2.92 0.54 32.34
C ALA A 45 1.60 0.85 31.61
N VAL A 46 1.61 1.83 30.71
CA VAL A 46 0.47 2.14 29.83
C VAL A 46 0.15 0.95 28.92
N GLU A 47 1.17 0.37 28.28
CA GLU A 47 1.02 -0.80 27.40
C GLU A 47 0.39 -1.97 28.14
N LYS A 48 0.93 -2.33 29.32
CA LYS A 48 0.43 -3.46 30.10
C LYS A 48 -0.95 -3.24 30.68
N THR A 49 -1.27 -2.02 31.09
CA THR A 49 -2.62 -1.68 31.51
C THR A 49 -3.61 -1.87 30.36
N LEU A 50 -3.33 -1.29 29.19
CA LEU A 50 -4.24 -1.35 28.04
C LEU A 50 -4.44 -2.76 27.53
N THR A 51 -3.36 -3.52 27.36
CA THR A 51 -3.46 -4.92 26.90
C THR A 51 -4.21 -5.79 27.91
N THR A 52 -4.01 -5.58 29.21
CA THR A 52 -4.76 -6.30 30.26
C THR A 52 -6.24 -5.94 30.26
N LEU A 53 -6.58 -4.65 30.19
CA LEU A 53 -7.96 -4.17 30.11
C LEU A 53 -8.65 -4.69 28.85
N PHE A 54 -7.99 -4.58 27.70
CA PHE A 54 -8.51 -5.04 26.42
C PHE A 54 -8.83 -6.54 26.44
N GLU A 55 -7.89 -7.38 26.91
CA GLU A 55 -8.11 -8.83 27.03
C GLU A 55 -9.28 -9.19 27.95
N TYR A 56 -9.44 -8.44 29.05
CA TYR A 56 -10.54 -8.64 29.99
C TYR A 56 -11.89 -8.25 29.40
N TYR A 57 -11.97 -7.11 28.71
CA TYR A 57 -13.24 -6.55 28.24
C TYR A 57 -13.65 -7.03 26.85
N ARG A 58 -12.74 -7.40 25.94
CA ARG A 58 -13.11 -7.80 24.57
C ARG A 58 -14.14 -8.94 24.49
N LYS A 59 -14.23 -9.78 25.51
CA LYS A 59 -15.21 -10.89 25.62
C LYS A 59 -16.50 -10.51 26.35
N ARG A 60 -16.61 -9.26 26.83
CA ARG A 60 -17.62 -8.78 27.79
C ARG A 60 -18.21 -7.42 27.42
N LEU A 61 -17.87 -6.88 26.26
CA LEU A 61 -18.45 -5.62 25.80
C LEU A 61 -19.94 -5.81 25.51
N PRO A 62 -20.80 -4.88 25.98
CA PRO A 62 -22.20 -4.85 25.60
C PRO A 62 -22.37 -4.72 24.08
N PRO A 63 -23.45 -5.27 23.49
CA PRO A 63 -23.72 -5.14 22.06
C PRO A 63 -23.89 -3.69 21.57
N ASP A 64 -24.25 -2.78 22.48
CA ASP A 64 -24.46 -1.35 22.25
C ASP A 64 -23.24 -0.49 22.61
N PHE A 65 -22.09 -1.11 22.86
CA PHE A 65 -20.84 -0.41 23.15
C PHE A 65 -20.45 0.51 22.00
N ASN A 66 -20.35 1.82 22.28
CA ASN A 66 -19.95 2.84 21.32
C ASN A 66 -18.59 3.44 21.71
N PHE A 67 -17.57 3.17 20.90
CA PHE A 67 -16.21 3.63 21.05
C PHE A 67 -15.99 5.09 20.66
N GLU A 68 -16.95 5.74 20.00
CA GLU A 68 -16.94 7.20 19.82
C GLU A 68 -17.26 7.95 21.11
N LYS A 69 -17.80 7.25 22.12
CA LYS A 69 -18.09 7.82 23.44
C LYS A 69 -17.00 7.44 24.43
N ASP A 70 -16.75 8.34 25.38
CA ASP A 70 -15.93 8.07 26.55
C ASP A 70 -16.44 6.80 27.24
N THR A 71 -15.54 5.85 27.44
CA THR A 71 -15.85 4.60 28.11
C THR A 71 -15.29 4.60 29.52
N HIS A 72 -16.13 4.27 30.49
CA HIS A 72 -15.74 4.22 31.91
C HIS A 72 -15.65 2.77 32.38
N PHE A 73 -14.56 2.46 33.09
CA PHE A 73 -14.32 1.17 33.72
C PHE A 73 -13.93 1.36 35.19
N GLU A 74 -14.34 0.43 36.02
CA GLU A 74 -13.89 0.34 37.40
C GLU A 74 -12.99 -0.88 37.57
N SER A 75 -11.84 -0.70 38.22
CA SER A 75 -10.98 -1.82 38.59
C SER A 75 -10.32 -1.59 39.95
N GLY A 76 -10.82 -2.29 40.97
CA GLY A 76 -10.47 -2.04 42.35
C GLY A 76 -10.80 -0.61 42.75
N GLN A 77 -9.78 0.14 43.18
CA GLN A 77 -9.92 1.55 43.53
C GLN A 77 -9.94 2.51 42.32
N TRP A 78 -9.60 2.03 41.12
CA TRP A 78 -9.39 2.90 39.96
C TRP A 78 -10.65 3.15 39.16
N HIS A 79 -10.88 4.42 38.82
CA HIS A 79 -11.85 4.87 37.84
C HIS A 79 -11.10 5.20 36.55
N ILE A 80 -11.32 4.40 35.51
CA ILE A 80 -10.56 4.44 34.26
C ILE A 80 -11.50 4.98 33.17
N THR A 81 -11.13 6.09 32.54
CA THR A 81 -11.84 6.63 31.38
C THR A 81 -11.00 6.42 30.13
N ILE A 82 -11.55 5.80 29.08
CA ILE A 82 -10.92 5.68 27.77
C ILE A 82 -11.57 6.69 26.82
N ARG A 83 -10.75 7.56 26.23
CA ARG A 83 -11.13 8.56 25.24
C ARG A 83 -10.54 8.23 23.88
N ASN A 84 -11.38 8.27 22.86
CA ASN A 84 -11.01 7.98 21.48
C ASN A 84 -11.14 9.22 20.59
N GLU A 85 -10.74 10.39 21.11
CA GLU A 85 -10.97 11.70 20.49
C GLU A 85 -10.34 11.84 19.08
N ASP A 86 -9.32 11.05 18.73
CA ASP A 86 -8.56 11.20 17.48
C ASP A 86 -8.28 9.90 16.70
N LEU A 87 -8.92 8.78 17.06
CA LEU A 87 -8.67 7.49 16.40
C LEU A 87 -9.65 7.25 15.26
N ARG A 88 -9.15 7.28 14.02
CA ARG A 88 -9.89 6.78 12.86
C ARG A 88 -9.49 5.34 12.55
N LEU A 89 -10.39 4.41 12.81
CA LEU A 89 -10.30 3.03 12.35
C LEU A 89 -11.01 2.88 10.99
N ALA A 90 -10.63 1.88 10.21
CA ALA A 90 -11.24 1.60 8.92
C ALA A 90 -12.72 1.15 9.06
N GLU A 91 -13.52 1.41 8.02
CA GLU A 91 -14.87 0.85 7.82
C GLU A 91 -15.85 1.01 9.01
N GLU A 92 -15.94 2.19 9.65
CA GLU A 92 -16.88 2.44 10.77
C GLU A 92 -16.81 1.40 11.92
N HIS A 93 -15.71 0.63 12.03
CA HIS A 93 -15.59 -0.41 13.04
C HIS A 93 -15.35 0.22 14.41
N ILE A 94 -16.29 -0.03 15.31
CA ILE A 94 -16.37 0.58 16.62
C ILE A 94 -15.37 -0.08 17.60
N PHE A 95 -14.84 -1.29 17.39
CA PHE A 95 -13.86 -1.87 18.32
C PHE A 95 -12.87 -2.81 17.63
N PRO A 96 -11.56 -2.74 17.94
CA PRO A 96 -10.60 -3.67 17.36
C PRO A 96 -10.81 -5.10 17.90
N GLU A 97 -10.56 -6.10 17.06
CA GLU A 97 -10.56 -7.53 17.42
C GLU A 97 -9.35 -7.91 18.31
N ASP A 98 -8.24 -7.19 18.13
CA ASP A 98 -7.01 -7.38 18.89
C ASP A 98 -6.22 -6.06 19.06
N LEU A 99 -5.42 -5.97 20.11
CA LEU A 99 -4.58 -4.80 20.39
C LEU A 99 -3.17 -5.27 20.73
N ILE A 100 -2.27 -5.17 19.75
CA ILE A 100 -0.95 -5.79 19.83
C ILE A 100 0.11 -4.75 20.15
N PRO A 101 0.93 -4.94 21.20
CA PRO A 101 2.09 -4.10 21.44
C PRO A 101 3.07 -4.06 20.26
N ALA A 102 3.45 -2.86 19.84
CA ALA A 102 4.46 -2.72 18.80
C ALA A 102 5.83 -3.27 19.23
N SER A 103 6.08 -3.34 20.55
CA SER A 103 7.27 -3.90 21.20
C SER A 103 7.35 -5.43 21.14
N SER A 104 6.22 -6.13 21.00
CA SER A 104 6.18 -7.60 20.92
C SER A 104 6.33 -8.13 19.49
N LEU A 105 6.23 -7.23 18.51
CA LEU A 105 6.30 -7.57 17.09
C LEU A 105 7.75 -7.58 16.61
N SER A 106 8.14 -8.66 15.94
CA SER A 106 9.37 -8.76 15.15
C SER A 106 9.01 -9.27 13.76
N PHE A 107 9.71 -8.77 12.75
CA PHE A 107 9.37 -9.05 11.35
C PHE A 107 10.60 -9.54 10.58
N ALA A 108 10.42 -10.60 9.82
CA ALA A 108 11.36 -11.02 8.78
C ALA A 108 11.05 -10.27 7.47
N GLY A 109 12.08 -9.89 6.71
CA GLY A 109 11.94 -9.26 5.39
C GLY A 109 11.92 -7.72 5.36
N LEU A 110 11.76 -7.07 6.51
CA LEU A 110 11.92 -5.62 6.68
C LEU A 110 13.37 -5.29 7.08
N ARG A 111 14.01 -4.37 6.36
CA ARG A 111 15.41 -3.99 6.64
C ARG A 111 15.57 -3.05 7.84
N ASN A 112 14.59 -2.17 8.05
CA ASN A 112 14.65 -1.10 9.07
C ASN A 112 13.35 -1.05 9.86
N GLN A 113 13.43 -0.56 11.10
CA GLN A 113 12.26 -0.23 11.92
C GLN A 113 12.24 1.28 12.17
N TYR A 114 11.10 1.90 11.92
CA TYR A 114 10.93 3.34 12.05
C TYR A 114 10.02 3.67 13.22
N ARG A 115 10.60 4.37 14.19
CA ARG A 115 9.94 4.84 15.41
C ARG A 115 10.20 6.31 15.65
N ARG A 116 9.31 6.96 16.39
CA ARG A 116 9.50 8.31 16.94
C ARG A 116 9.50 8.21 18.46
N ASP A 117 10.57 8.68 19.08
CA ASP A 117 10.65 8.76 20.54
C ASP A 117 9.60 9.73 21.09
N GLY A 118 8.95 9.34 22.19
CA GLY A 118 7.94 10.17 22.82
C GLY A 118 7.25 9.48 24.00
N LEU A 119 6.17 10.10 24.45
CA LEU A 119 5.31 9.56 25.51
C LEU A 119 4.17 8.73 24.90
N GLY A 120 3.89 7.58 25.50
CA GLY A 120 2.77 6.71 25.17
C GLY A 120 3.17 5.28 24.82
N ALA A 121 2.23 4.36 24.97
CA ALA A 121 2.36 2.98 24.53
C ALA A 121 2.06 2.87 23.04
N GLU A 122 3.01 2.30 22.28
CA GLU A 122 2.88 2.06 20.85
C GLU A 122 2.20 0.70 20.61
N LEU A 123 1.08 0.72 19.90
CA LEU A 123 0.20 -0.42 19.70
C LEU A 123 -0.19 -0.51 18.22
N VAL A 124 -0.69 -1.68 17.81
CA VAL A 124 -1.38 -1.89 16.54
C VAL A 124 -2.79 -2.35 16.86
N ALA A 125 -3.79 -1.57 16.45
CA ALA A 125 -5.19 -1.96 16.54
C ALA A 125 -5.53 -2.86 15.37
N VAL A 126 -6.02 -4.07 15.64
CA VAL A 126 -6.42 -5.04 14.62
C VAL A 126 -7.92 -4.92 14.42
N THR A 127 -8.39 -4.37 13.31
CA THR A 127 -9.83 -4.26 13.01
C THR A 127 -10.37 -5.47 12.25
N SER A 128 -9.48 -6.27 11.64
CA SER A 128 -9.83 -7.56 11.05
C SER A 128 -8.65 -8.52 11.06
N THR A 129 -8.93 -9.79 11.35
CA THR A 129 -7.95 -10.88 11.22
C THR A 129 -7.50 -11.12 9.78
N ARG A 130 -8.26 -10.69 8.77
CA ARG A 130 -7.93 -10.83 7.35
C ARG A 130 -7.82 -9.46 6.68
N VAL A 131 -6.88 -9.34 5.75
CA VAL A 131 -6.71 -8.13 4.92
C VAL A 131 -7.89 -7.90 3.96
N VAL A 132 -8.65 -8.96 3.65
CA VAL A 132 -9.89 -8.90 2.90
C VAL A 132 -10.97 -9.68 3.67
N SER A 133 -11.97 -8.96 4.18
CA SER A 133 -13.22 -9.51 4.71
C SER A 133 -14.23 -9.77 3.58
N ARG A 134 -15.28 -10.57 3.84
CA ARG A 134 -16.34 -10.85 2.85
C ARG A 134 -17.13 -9.60 2.42
N GLN A 135 -17.24 -8.59 3.30
CA GLN A 135 -17.85 -7.29 2.98
C GLN A 135 -16.91 -6.40 2.16
N SER A 136 -15.61 -6.37 2.50
CA SER A 136 -14.61 -5.68 1.68
C SER A 136 -14.46 -6.34 0.29
N ALA A 137 -14.79 -7.63 0.14
CA ALA A 137 -14.66 -8.37 -1.12
C ALA A 137 -15.45 -7.74 -2.28
N GLU A 138 -16.52 -7.00 -2.00
CA GLU A 138 -17.34 -6.32 -3.01
C GLU A 138 -16.78 -4.95 -3.44
N MET A 139 -15.93 -4.33 -2.63
CA MET A 139 -15.31 -3.04 -2.94
C MET A 139 -13.98 -3.21 -3.69
N PRO A 140 -13.61 -2.28 -4.59
CA PRO A 140 -12.34 -2.33 -5.33
C PRO A 140 -11.12 -1.93 -4.48
N PHE A 141 -11.32 -1.64 -3.19
CA PHE A 141 -10.27 -1.25 -2.25
C PHE A 141 -10.39 -1.95 -0.89
N SER A 142 -9.35 -1.82 -0.08
CA SER A 142 -9.34 -2.18 1.33
C SER A 142 -8.42 -1.21 2.09
N GLU A 143 -8.94 -0.58 3.14
CA GLU A 143 -8.12 0.16 4.10
C GLU A 143 -7.35 -0.82 5.00
N THR A 144 -6.15 -0.44 5.45
CA THR A 144 -5.36 -1.32 6.32
C THR A 144 -6.14 -1.70 7.59
N PRO A 145 -6.28 -3.00 7.92
CA PRO A 145 -6.93 -3.41 9.16
C PRO A 145 -5.98 -3.39 10.36
N PHE A 146 -4.77 -2.82 10.19
CA PHE A 146 -3.72 -2.78 11.20
C PHE A 146 -3.19 -1.36 11.43
N PRO A 147 -4.03 -0.34 11.69
CA PRO A 147 -3.56 1.00 11.97
C PRO A 147 -2.70 1.04 13.26
N PRO A 148 -1.58 1.78 13.26
CA PRO A 148 -0.82 2.02 14.48
C PRO A 148 -1.59 3.00 15.38
N VAL A 149 -1.46 2.80 16.69
CA VAL A 149 -2.11 3.61 17.72
C VAL A 149 -1.10 3.91 18.81
N THR A 150 -1.07 5.15 19.28
CA THR A 150 -0.33 5.50 20.49
C THR A 150 -1.29 5.90 21.59
N ALA A 151 -1.20 5.25 22.74
CA ALA A 151 -2.07 5.54 23.87
C ALA A 151 -1.30 6.18 25.04
N VAL A 152 -1.93 7.14 25.70
CA VAL A 152 -1.33 7.94 26.76
C VAL A 152 -2.26 7.97 27.97
N MET A 153 -1.71 7.84 29.17
CA MET A 153 -2.42 8.03 30.43
C MET A 153 -2.19 9.42 31.04
N SER A 154 -3.26 10.08 31.44
CA SER A 154 -3.22 11.27 32.27
C SER A 154 -3.96 11.03 33.58
N PHE A 155 -3.50 11.71 34.62
CA PHE A 155 -4.04 11.61 35.97
C PHE A 155 -4.51 13.01 36.38
N PRO A 156 -5.79 13.20 36.75
CA PRO A 156 -6.29 14.49 37.20
C PRO A 156 -5.52 15.04 38.41
N GLY A 157 -5.19 16.33 38.36
CA GLY A 157 -4.44 17.00 39.43
C GLY A 157 -3.49 18.07 38.89
N ASN A 158 -3.26 19.12 39.68
CA ASN A 158 -2.36 20.22 39.30
C ASN A 158 -0.99 20.11 39.98
N THR A 159 -0.90 19.37 41.09
CA THR A 159 0.34 19.11 41.81
C THR A 159 0.64 17.62 41.85
N TRP A 160 1.90 17.27 42.13
CA TRP A 160 2.27 15.86 42.30
C TRP A 160 1.51 15.20 43.47
N MET A 161 1.15 15.95 44.52
CA MET A 161 0.36 15.42 45.63
C MET A 161 -1.07 15.10 45.21
N ASP A 162 -1.68 15.93 44.38
CA ASP A 162 -3.03 15.68 43.85
C ASP A 162 -3.02 14.41 42.99
N VAL A 163 -2.04 14.34 42.08
CA VAL A 163 -1.88 13.16 41.21
C VAL A 163 -1.66 11.90 42.03
N LEU A 164 -0.80 11.90 43.05
CA LEU A 164 -0.56 10.69 43.86
C LEU A 164 -1.72 10.30 44.79
N LYS A 165 -2.72 11.18 44.98
CA LYS A 165 -3.92 10.88 45.77
C LYS A 165 -5.10 10.41 44.91
N THR A 166 -5.14 10.75 43.63
CA THR A 166 -6.26 10.38 42.76
C THR A 166 -6.22 8.91 42.38
N ASN A 167 -7.40 8.29 42.28
CA ASN A 167 -7.58 6.99 41.64
C ASN A 167 -8.30 7.12 40.29
N GLU A 168 -8.34 8.33 39.73
CA GLU A 168 -8.83 8.56 38.37
C GLU A 168 -7.68 8.51 37.36
N VAL A 169 -7.91 7.84 36.24
CA VAL A 169 -6.98 7.81 35.11
C VAL A 169 -7.77 7.97 33.82
N VAL A 170 -7.26 8.82 32.92
CA VAL A 170 -7.80 9.04 31.59
C VAL A 170 -6.79 8.51 30.58
N ILE A 171 -7.20 7.53 29.79
CA ILE A 171 -6.42 6.96 28.70
C ILE A 171 -6.92 7.55 27.38
N THR A 172 -6.04 8.19 26.62
CA THR A 172 -6.37 8.76 25.31
C THR A 172 -5.59 8.04 24.22
N GLY A 173 -6.29 7.56 23.20
CA GLY A 173 -5.68 6.98 21.99
C GLY A 173 -5.48 8.04 20.90
N TYR A 174 -4.34 7.97 20.21
CA TYR A 174 -3.97 8.90 19.14
C TYR A 174 -3.51 8.13 17.90
N ASP A 175 -3.86 8.66 16.71
CA ASP A 175 -3.23 8.26 15.46
C ASP A 175 -1.85 8.94 15.32
N PRO A 176 -0.74 8.17 15.37
CA PRO A 176 0.61 8.73 15.29
C PRO A 176 0.96 9.28 13.89
N TYR A 177 0.17 8.95 12.87
CA TYR A 177 0.30 9.59 11.57
C TYR A 177 -0.25 11.01 11.58
N SER A 178 -1.36 11.25 12.28
CA SER A 178 -2.04 12.55 12.29
C SER A 178 -1.51 13.50 13.37
N ARG A 179 -0.96 12.97 14.47
CA ARG A 179 -0.36 13.78 15.54
C ARG A 179 1.11 13.46 15.79
N GLU A 180 1.91 14.51 15.95
CA GLU A 180 3.32 14.44 16.35
C GLU A 180 3.54 14.66 17.83
N SER A 181 2.70 15.49 18.41
CA SER A 181 2.72 15.88 19.79
C SER A 181 1.30 16.18 20.27
N PHE A 182 1.16 16.30 21.58
CA PHE A 182 -0.09 16.67 22.22
C PHE A 182 0.22 17.52 23.46
N LYS A 183 -0.79 18.27 23.91
CA LYS A 183 -0.67 19.09 25.12
C LYS A 183 -0.94 18.26 26.37
N LEU A 184 0.00 18.29 27.31
CA LEU A 184 -0.12 17.64 28.61
C LEU A 184 0.45 18.56 29.70
N VAL A 185 -0.35 18.89 30.72
CA VAL A 185 0.01 19.82 31.80
C VAL A 185 0.58 21.15 31.26
N GLY A 186 -0.09 21.71 30.25
CA GLY A 186 0.31 22.98 29.61
C GLY A 186 1.61 22.93 28.81
N LYS A 187 2.19 21.74 28.57
CA LYS A 187 3.41 21.54 27.79
C LYS A 187 3.11 20.73 26.53
N GLU A 188 3.84 21.02 25.46
CA GLU A 188 3.83 20.21 24.25
C GLU A 188 4.73 18.98 24.47
N VAL A 189 4.19 17.78 24.31
CA VAL A 189 4.90 16.52 24.55
C VAL A 189 4.93 15.70 23.25
N PRO A 190 6.11 15.26 22.78
CA PRO A 190 6.19 14.35 21.62
C PRO A 190 5.42 13.06 21.88
N LEU A 191 4.59 12.67 20.92
CA LEU A 191 3.84 11.42 20.94
C LEU A 191 4.73 10.29 20.44
N ALA A 192 4.90 9.21 21.21
CA ALA A 192 5.60 8.01 20.73
C ALA A 192 4.93 7.46 19.47
N ALA A 193 5.66 6.75 18.62
CA ALA A 193 5.05 6.13 17.44
C ALA A 193 5.92 5.05 16.83
N ASN A 194 5.28 3.98 16.36
CA ASN A 194 5.91 2.96 15.53
C ASN A 194 5.21 2.89 14.17
N PHE A 195 5.92 3.29 13.12
CA PHE A 195 5.40 3.36 11.75
C PHE A 195 5.59 2.05 10.98
N THR A 196 6.42 1.14 11.49
CA THR A 196 6.72 -0.14 10.84
C THR A 196 5.78 -1.26 11.30
N SER A 197 5.35 -1.27 12.56
CA SER A 197 4.63 -2.40 13.16
C SER A 197 3.30 -2.73 12.48
N GLY A 198 2.47 -1.73 12.16
CA GLY A 198 1.21 -1.96 11.44
C GLY A 198 1.46 -2.57 10.05
N TYR A 199 2.50 -2.09 9.35
CA TYR A 199 2.84 -2.58 8.02
C TYR A 199 3.44 -4.00 8.03
N GLY A 200 4.31 -4.29 9.00
CA GLY A 200 4.83 -5.64 9.19
C GLY A 200 3.73 -6.66 9.53
N LEU A 201 2.72 -6.26 10.33
CA LEU A 201 1.58 -7.12 10.63
C LEU A 201 0.70 -7.34 9.39
N TRP A 202 0.51 -6.30 8.59
CA TRP A 202 -0.17 -6.40 7.30
C TRP A 202 0.50 -7.43 6.40
N LEU A 203 1.83 -7.38 6.25
CA LEU A 203 2.55 -8.37 5.46
C LEU A 203 2.29 -9.78 5.99
N ALA A 204 2.50 -9.99 7.29
CA ALA A 204 2.38 -11.30 7.94
C ALA A 204 0.99 -11.93 7.80
N ARG A 205 -0.07 -11.11 7.73
CA ARG A 205 -1.47 -11.57 7.67
C ARG A 205 -2.14 -11.44 6.29
N SER A 206 -1.48 -10.82 5.31
CA SER A 206 -2.03 -10.61 3.96
C SER A 206 -2.08 -11.88 3.12
N GLY A 207 -1.23 -12.87 3.41
CA GLY A 207 -1.07 -14.05 2.56
C GLY A 207 -0.38 -13.74 1.22
N PHE A 208 0.24 -12.57 1.05
CA PHE A 208 0.96 -12.19 -0.17
C PHE A 208 2.38 -12.73 -0.27
N ALA A 209 2.86 -13.41 0.78
CA ALA A 209 4.12 -14.15 0.76
C ALA A 209 4.18 -15.06 -0.48
N ALA A 210 5.30 -15.04 -1.21
CA ALA A 210 5.46 -15.77 -2.48
C ALA A 210 5.01 -17.25 -2.43
N GLN A 211 5.19 -17.93 -1.29
CA GLN A 211 4.74 -19.33 -1.09
C GLN A 211 3.21 -19.47 -0.90
N SER A 212 2.55 -18.46 -0.33
CA SER A 212 1.11 -18.41 -0.09
C SER A 212 0.32 -18.08 -1.37
N LEU A 213 0.90 -17.32 -2.30
CA LEU A 213 0.26 -16.97 -3.58
C LEU A 213 -0.13 -18.20 -4.41
N LEU A 214 0.70 -19.25 -4.38
CA LEU A 214 0.42 -20.55 -5.02
C LEU A 214 -0.78 -21.28 -4.38
N THR A 215 -1.04 -21.05 -3.09
CA THR A 215 -2.16 -21.67 -2.36
C THR A 215 -3.48 -20.92 -2.49
N LEU A 216 -3.44 -19.63 -2.87
CA LEU A 216 -4.63 -18.85 -3.23
C LEU A 216 -5.22 -19.38 -4.55
N ILE A 217 -4.37 -19.79 -5.50
CA ILE A 217 -4.73 -20.36 -6.81
C ILE A 217 -5.18 -21.83 -6.64
N GLY A 218 -6.33 -22.04 -5.99
CA GLY A 218 -6.90 -23.40 -5.88
C GLY A 218 -8.02 -23.59 -4.86
N LYS A 219 -8.22 -22.65 -3.93
CA LYS A 219 -9.24 -22.76 -2.87
C LYS A 219 -10.51 -21.95 -3.08
N GLY A 220 -10.65 -21.24 -4.20
CA GLY A 220 -11.83 -20.40 -4.47
C GLY A 220 -11.82 -19.03 -3.77
N ASP A 221 -10.80 -18.73 -2.97
CA ASP A 221 -10.57 -17.42 -2.32
C ASP A 221 -9.69 -16.47 -3.18
N VAL A 222 -9.58 -16.73 -4.49
CA VAL A 222 -8.77 -15.91 -5.40
C VAL A 222 -9.40 -14.53 -5.50
N LEU A 223 -8.63 -13.48 -5.21
CA LEU A 223 -8.96 -12.13 -5.64
C LEU A 223 -8.90 -12.10 -7.18
N GLU A 224 -10.01 -12.44 -7.83
CA GLU A 224 -10.06 -12.55 -9.30
C GLU A 224 -9.91 -11.19 -10.00
N MET A 225 -10.04 -10.10 -9.25
CA MET A 225 -10.07 -8.73 -9.75
C MET A 225 -9.01 -7.87 -9.06
N PRO A 226 -8.47 -6.85 -9.76
CA PRO A 226 -7.57 -5.88 -9.16
C PRO A 226 -8.17 -5.19 -7.93
N ARG A 227 -7.32 -4.90 -6.96
CA ARG A 227 -7.70 -4.27 -5.69
C ARG A 227 -6.66 -3.27 -5.22
N VAL A 228 -7.12 -2.14 -4.71
CA VAL A 228 -6.29 -1.08 -4.13
C VAL A 228 -6.20 -1.26 -2.61
N TYR A 229 -5.01 -1.53 -2.09
CA TYR A 229 -4.75 -1.58 -0.64
C TYR A 229 -4.21 -0.24 -0.16
N LEU A 230 -4.95 0.41 0.73
CA LEU A 230 -4.52 1.65 1.36
C LEU A 230 -3.73 1.30 2.62
N MET A 231 -2.43 1.62 2.62
CA MET A 231 -1.54 1.23 3.72
C MET A 231 -1.69 2.10 4.98
N GLN A 232 -2.49 3.15 4.88
CA GLN A 232 -2.97 3.98 5.98
C GLN A 232 -4.46 4.27 5.74
N PRO A 233 -5.23 4.65 6.78
CA PRO A 233 -6.55 5.24 6.56
C PRO A 233 -6.48 6.42 5.58
N TYR A 234 -7.47 6.54 4.71
CA TYR A 234 -7.49 7.58 3.67
C TYR A 234 -7.42 8.97 4.28
N ASN A 235 -6.48 9.80 3.81
CA ASN A 235 -6.36 11.20 4.27
C ASN A 235 -6.51 12.18 3.08
N PRO A 236 -7.54 13.03 3.03
CA PRO A 236 -7.77 13.93 1.90
C PRO A 236 -6.67 14.99 1.71
N GLN A 237 -5.83 15.21 2.72
CA GLN A 237 -4.77 16.23 2.73
C GLN A 237 -3.39 15.69 2.33
N ARG A 238 -3.25 14.39 2.08
CA ARG A 238 -1.98 13.76 1.67
C ARG A 238 -2.03 13.30 0.23
N HIS A 239 -0.97 13.55 -0.53
CA HIS A 239 -0.79 13.01 -1.87
C HIS A 239 -0.85 11.49 -1.87
N ILE A 240 -1.34 10.90 -2.95
CA ILE A 240 -1.33 9.44 -3.12
C ILE A 240 -0.09 9.05 -3.92
N VAL A 241 0.62 8.02 -3.45
CA VAL A 241 1.56 7.24 -4.26
C VAL A 241 0.96 5.86 -4.53
N ILE A 242 0.75 5.52 -5.79
CA ILE A 242 0.22 4.23 -6.24
C ILE A 242 1.38 3.35 -6.71
N MET A 243 1.47 2.13 -6.21
CA MET A 243 2.54 1.17 -6.54
C MET A 243 1.98 -0.09 -7.21
N LEU A 244 2.49 -0.42 -8.41
CA LEU A 244 2.11 -1.60 -9.20
C LEU A 244 3.28 -2.58 -9.29
N HIS A 245 3.11 -3.80 -8.75
CA HIS A 245 4.12 -4.86 -8.80
C HIS A 245 4.31 -5.46 -10.21
N GLY A 246 5.33 -6.30 -10.38
CA GLY A 246 5.62 -6.99 -11.64
C GLY A 246 4.86 -8.32 -11.84
N LEU A 247 5.22 -9.06 -12.90
CA LEU A 247 4.77 -10.43 -13.13
C LEU A 247 5.20 -11.34 -11.98
N ALA A 248 4.42 -12.39 -11.67
CA ALA A 248 4.79 -13.39 -10.67
C ALA A 248 5.01 -12.83 -9.25
N SER A 249 4.48 -11.64 -9.00
CA SER A 249 4.71 -10.88 -7.79
C SER A 249 3.40 -10.47 -7.13
N SER A 250 3.51 -9.76 -6.03
CA SER A 250 2.42 -9.26 -5.20
C SER A 250 2.82 -7.88 -4.66
N PRO A 251 1.91 -7.16 -3.99
CA PRO A 251 2.24 -5.92 -3.27
C PRO A 251 3.47 -6.01 -2.34
N GLU A 252 3.84 -7.20 -1.85
CA GLU A 252 5.04 -7.45 -1.03
C GLU A 252 6.34 -6.94 -1.68
N ALA A 253 6.43 -6.90 -3.01
CA ALA A 253 7.63 -6.39 -3.70
C ALA A 253 7.98 -4.94 -3.36
N TRP A 254 7.02 -4.19 -2.82
CA TRP A 254 7.20 -2.80 -2.41
C TRP A 254 7.50 -2.63 -0.93
N ILE A 255 7.64 -3.71 -0.16
CA ILE A 255 7.69 -3.64 1.30
C ILE A 255 8.81 -2.74 1.83
N ASN A 256 10.02 -2.92 1.32
CA ASN A 256 11.15 -2.13 1.78
C ASN A 256 10.98 -0.66 1.34
N LEU A 257 10.56 -0.39 0.10
CA LEU A 257 10.30 0.97 -0.34
C LEU A 257 9.21 1.66 0.49
N ALA A 258 8.08 0.99 0.71
CA ALA A 258 6.97 1.54 1.47
C ALA A 258 7.37 1.84 2.91
N ASN A 259 8.11 0.93 3.56
CA ASN A 259 8.62 1.15 4.91
C ASN A 259 9.62 2.32 4.97
N GLU A 260 10.48 2.48 3.95
CA GLU A 260 11.41 3.61 3.83
C GLU A 260 10.69 4.94 3.61
N VAL A 261 9.57 4.95 2.90
CA VAL A 261 8.70 6.13 2.74
C VAL A 261 8.03 6.49 4.07
N LEU A 262 7.58 5.48 4.83
CA LEU A 262 7.02 5.68 6.17
C LEU A 262 8.09 6.17 7.17
N GLY A 263 9.34 5.74 6.99
CA GLY A 263 10.48 6.18 7.79
C GLY A 263 10.94 7.61 7.53
N ASP A 264 10.70 8.12 6.31
CA ASP A 264 10.98 9.51 5.97
C ASP A 264 9.88 10.43 6.51
N GLU A 265 10.21 11.23 7.51
CA GLU A 265 9.26 12.12 8.18
C GLU A 265 8.51 13.05 7.21
N THR A 266 9.21 13.64 6.23
CA THR A 266 8.59 14.57 5.28
C THR A 266 7.65 13.84 4.35
N LEU A 267 8.06 12.66 3.85
CA LEU A 267 7.20 11.86 2.96
C LEU A 267 6.00 11.29 3.71
N ARG A 268 6.18 10.70 4.90
CA ARG A 268 5.08 10.16 5.71
C ARG A 268 4.02 11.20 6.07
N LYS A 269 4.41 12.47 6.27
CA LYS A 269 3.46 13.57 6.51
C LYS A 269 2.65 13.95 5.29
N ASN A 270 3.21 13.79 4.09
CA ASN A 270 2.65 14.33 2.85
C ASN A 270 2.10 13.28 1.89
N PHE A 271 2.49 12.02 2.04
CA PHE A 271 2.05 10.90 1.20
C PHE A 271 1.28 9.85 2.00
N GLN A 272 0.31 9.24 1.32
CA GLN A 272 -0.30 7.97 1.70
C GLN A 272 -0.02 6.94 0.59
N ILE A 273 0.21 5.69 1.00
CA ILE A 273 0.71 4.64 0.10
C ILE A 273 -0.45 3.74 -0.30
N TRP A 274 -0.67 3.61 -1.60
CA TRP A 274 -1.63 2.68 -2.17
C TRP A 274 -0.87 1.60 -2.96
N GLN A 275 -1.10 0.34 -2.62
CA GLN A 275 -0.52 -0.79 -3.34
C GLN A 275 -1.61 -1.54 -4.09
N VAL A 276 -1.36 -1.81 -5.38
CA VAL A 276 -2.34 -2.52 -6.21
C VAL A 276 -1.96 -3.98 -6.30
N TYR A 277 -2.88 -4.86 -5.88
CA TYR A 277 -2.84 -6.26 -6.27
C TYR A 277 -3.60 -6.46 -7.57
N TYR A 278 -3.07 -7.30 -8.45
CA TYR A 278 -3.79 -7.76 -9.63
C TYR A 278 -3.26 -9.12 -10.11
N PRO A 279 -4.10 -9.94 -10.76
CA PRO A 279 -3.69 -11.23 -11.29
C PRO A 279 -2.73 -11.05 -12.49
N THR A 280 -1.47 -11.43 -12.30
CA THR A 280 -0.40 -11.16 -13.28
C THR A 280 -0.45 -12.05 -14.52
N ASN A 281 -1.27 -13.10 -14.52
CA ASN A 281 -1.50 -14.01 -15.65
C ASN A 281 -2.51 -13.50 -16.67
N LEU A 282 -3.24 -12.42 -16.38
CA LEU A 282 -4.20 -11.87 -17.32
C LEU A 282 -3.51 -11.01 -18.39
N PRO A 283 -4.11 -10.87 -19.59
CA PRO A 283 -3.60 -10.00 -20.64
C PRO A 283 -3.39 -8.55 -20.17
N ILE A 284 -2.36 -7.89 -20.67
CA ILE A 284 -1.98 -6.52 -20.24
C ILE A 284 -3.12 -5.54 -20.46
N ALA A 285 -3.82 -5.62 -21.59
CA ALA A 285 -4.99 -4.78 -21.89
C ALA A 285 -6.11 -4.95 -20.84
N PHE A 286 -6.34 -6.20 -20.41
CA PHE A 286 -7.34 -6.51 -19.39
C PHE A 286 -6.94 -5.96 -18.03
N ASN A 287 -5.70 -6.26 -17.60
CA ASN A 287 -5.16 -5.74 -16.33
C ASN A 287 -5.14 -4.21 -16.31
N HIS A 288 -4.75 -3.56 -17.41
CA HIS A 288 -4.74 -2.11 -17.52
C HIS A 288 -6.14 -1.54 -17.27
N TYR A 289 -7.16 -2.06 -17.96
CA TYR A 289 -8.53 -1.60 -17.81
C TYR A 289 -9.05 -1.82 -16.38
N GLU A 290 -8.94 -3.04 -15.85
CA GLU A 290 -9.51 -3.36 -14.54
C GLU A 290 -8.77 -2.65 -13.39
N ILE A 291 -7.45 -2.46 -13.48
CA ILE A 291 -6.71 -1.65 -12.49
C ILE A 291 -7.13 -0.19 -12.58
N SER A 292 -7.21 0.38 -13.79
CA SER A 292 -7.63 1.79 -13.98
C SER A 292 -9.04 2.02 -13.42
N LYS A 293 -9.93 1.06 -13.64
CA LYS A 293 -11.29 1.04 -13.09
C LYS A 293 -11.27 0.97 -11.56
N ALA A 294 -10.50 0.06 -10.96
CA ALA A 294 -10.39 -0.06 -9.51
C ALA A 294 -9.88 1.24 -8.89
N ILE A 295 -8.78 1.81 -9.40
CA ILE A 295 -8.23 3.10 -8.94
C ILE A 295 -9.28 4.22 -9.03
N THR A 296 -9.97 4.33 -10.18
CA THR A 296 -10.97 5.39 -10.39
C THR A 296 -12.17 5.23 -9.46
N GLN A 297 -12.63 4.00 -9.22
CA GLN A 297 -13.72 3.73 -8.30
C GLN A 297 -13.32 4.02 -6.85
N THR A 298 -12.10 3.67 -6.44
CA THR A 298 -11.56 4.01 -5.12
C THR A 298 -11.47 5.52 -4.91
N LEU A 299 -10.93 6.25 -5.88
CA LEU A 299 -10.88 7.72 -5.82
C LEU A 299 -12.29 8.32 -5.71
N LYS A 300 -13.24 7.85 -6.54
CA LYS A 300 -14.62 8.32 -6.51
C LYS A 300 -15.34 8.02 -5.20
N HIS A 301 -14.99 6.92 -4.52
CA HIS A 301 -15.54 6.59 -3.21
C HIS A 301 -15.10 7.60 -2.14
N PHE A 302 -13.81 7.90 -2.06
CA PHE A 302 -13.25 8.76 -1.02
C PHE A 302 -13.34 10.27 -1.33
N ASP A 303 -13.44 10.64 -2.60
CA ASP A 303 -13.53 12.03 -3.06
C ASP A 303 -14.40 12.12 -4.33
N PRO A 304 -15.74 12.00 -4.18
CA PRO A 304 -16.67 12.01 -5.31
C PRO A 304 -16.58 13.27 -6.19
N GLU A 305 -16.20 14.40 -5.61
CA GLU A 305 -16.05 15.68 -6.30
C GLU A 305 -14.67 15.86 -6.95
N GLY A 306 -13.69 15.01 -6.60
CA GLY A 306 -12.33 15.07 -7.12
C GLY A 306 -11.54 16.31 -6.68
N LYS A 307 -11.89 16.92 -5.54
CA LYS A 307 -11.30 18.20 -5.08
C LYS A 307 -10.24 18.03 -3.99
N ALA A 308 -10.15 16.85 -3.39
CA ALA A 308 -9.17 16.59 -2.34
C ALA A 308 -7.75 16.68 -2.91
N ARG A 309 -6.80 17.15 -2.09
CA ARG A 309 -5.38 17.15 -2.44
C ARG A 309 -4.90 15.73 -2.77
N ALA A 310 -5.45 14.71 -2.11
CA ALA A 310 -5.16 13.31 -2.36
C ALA A 310 -5.47 12.86 -3.80
N SER A 311 -6.60 13.30 -4.35
CA SER A 311 -7.06 12.96 -5.71
C SER A 311 -6.40 13.78 -6.82
N GLN A 312 -5.50 14.68 -6.44
CA GLN A 312 -4.81 15.59 -7.35
C GLN A 312 -3.32 15.30 -7.31
N LYS A 313 -2.67 15.41 -8.47
CA LYS A 313 -1.23 15.18 -8.62
C LYS A 313 -0.79 13.84 -8.01
N ILE A 314 -1.44 12.73 -8.39
CA ILE A 314 -1.03 11.39 -7.94
C ILE A 314 0.34 11.04 -8.54
N LEU A 315 1.17 10.37 -7.74
CA LEU A 315 2.43 9.74 -8.16
C LEU A 315 2.19 8.25 -8.43
N LEU A 316 2.58 7.79 -9.62
CA LEU A 316 2.48 6.37 -10.01
C LEU A 316 3.86 5.72 -10.07
N ILE A 317 4.02 4.54 -9.50
CA ILE A 317 5.26 3.76 -9.53
C ILE A 317 4.94 2.36 -10.03
N GLY A 318 5.62 1.92 -11.08
CA GLY A 318 5.43 0.59 -11.65
C GLY A 318 6.75 -0.14 -11.83
N HIS A 319 6.82 -1.38 -11.30
CA HIS A 319 7.97 -2.27 -11.50
C HIS A 319 7.67 -3.29 -12.60
N SER A 320 8.63 -3.54 -13.50
CA SER A 320 8.54 -4.58 -14.52
C SER A 320 7.23 -4.47 -15.33
N MET A 321 6.40 -5.51 -15.37
CA MET A 321 5.07 -5.46 -16.01
C MET A 321 4.17 -4.36 -15.43
N GLY A 322 4.24 -4.08 -14.12
CA GLY A 322 3.56 -2.95 -13.48
C GLY A 322 4.01 -1.60 -14.06
N GLY A 323 5.26 -1.51 -14.53
CA GLY A 323 5.77 -0.33 -15.25
C GLY A 323 5.17 -0.15 -16.65
N ILE A 324 4.89 -1.25 -17.37
CA ILE A 324 4.13 -1.19 -18.63
C ILE A 324 2.71 -0.68 -18.36
N LEU A 325 2.01 -1.32 -17.41
CA LEU A 325 0.65 -0.94 -17.03
C LEU A 325 0.58 0.53 -16.59
N SER A 326 1.56 0.96 -15.79
CA SER A 326 1.68 2.34 -15.33
C SER A 326 1.88 3.31 -16.50
N ARG A 327 2.74 2.99 -17.47
CA ARG A 327 2.93 3.81 -18.67
C ARG A 327 1.62 3.92 -19.45
N LEU A 328 0.90 2.82 -19.65
CA LEU A 328 -0.37 2.83 -20.37
C LEU A 328 -1.44 3.66 -19.66
N MET A 329 -1.45 3.70 -18.32
CA MET A 329 -2.34 4.57 -17.53
C MET A 329 -2.05 6.07 -17.69
N VAL A 330 -0.89 6.44 -18.21
CA VAL A 330 -0.50 7.82 -18.50
C VAL A 330 -0.32 8.09 -19.99
N SER A 331 -0.79 7.19 -20.85
CA SER A 331 -0.75 7.30 -22.31
C SER A 331 -2.16 7.27 -22.90
N SER A 332 -2.33 7.81 -24.11
CA SER A 332 -3.57 7.62 -24.89
C SER A 332 -3.33 6.55 -25.95
N SER A 333 -4.29 5.64 -26.14
CA SER A 333 -4.27 4.68 -27.24
C SER A 333 -4.58 5.35 -28.59
N GLY A 334 -5.31 6.46 -28.58
CA GLY A 334 -6.01 6.99 -29.75
C GLY A 334 -6.74 5.88 -30.52
N ASP A 335 -6.71 5.97 -31.85
CA ASP A 335 -7.28 4.96 -32.74
C ASP A 335 -6.29 3.82 -33.09
N ARG A 336 -5.09 3.77 -32.50
CA ARG A 336 -4.04 2.84 -32.99
C ARG A 336 -4.40 1.37 -32.81
N LEU A 337 -4.86 1.00 -31.61
CA LEU A 337 -5.25 -0.38 -31.31
C LEU A 337 -6.48 -0.79 -32.11
N TRP A 338 -7.46 0.11 -32.21
CA TRP A 338 -8.70 -0.13 -32.94
C TRP A 338 -8.46 -0.23 -34.46
N GLY A 339 -7.66 0.67 -35.02
CA GLY A 339 -7.26 0.64 -36.44
C GLY A 339 -6.47 -0.61 -36.80
N ALA A 340 -5.56 -1.07 -35.93
CA ALA A 340 -4.83 -2.32 -36.13
C ALA A 340 -5.76 -3.54 -36.13
N LEU A 341 -6.76 -3.57 -35.23
CA LEU A 341 -7.75 -4.64 -35.20
C LEU A 341 -8.58 -4.66 -36.49
N LEU A 342 -9.14 -3.51 -36.91
CA LEU A 342 -9.98 -3.43 -38.10
C LEU A 342 -9.23 -3.72 -39.40
N LYS A 343 -7.93 -3.39 -39.47
CA LYS A 343 -7.08 -3.77 -40.61
C LYS A 343 -6.91 -5.28 -40.72
N LYS A 344 -6.87 -5.98 -39.59
CA LYS A 344 -6.70 -7.45 -39.55
C LYS A 344 -8.03 -8.19 -39.71
N TYR A 345 -9.12 -7.61 -39.22
CA TYR A 345 -10.46 -8.17 -39.26
C TYR A 345 -11.43 -7.12 -39.84
N PRO A 346 -11.85 -7.23 -41.11
CA PRO A 346 -12.80 -6.31 -41.71
C PRO A 346 -14.20 -6.57 -41.14
N LEU A 347 -14.47 -5.97 -39.98
CA LEU A 347 -15.72 -6.12 -39.24
C LEU A 347 -16.71 -5.06 -39.69
N GLU A 348 -17.93 -5.47 -40.03
CA GLU A 348 -19.01 -4.58 -40.49
C GLU A 348 -20.33 -4.83 -39.75
N GLY A 349 -21.23 -3.85 -39.83
CA GLY A 349 -22.59 -3.91 -39.30
C GLY A 349 -22.68 -4.34 -37.83
N ARG A 350 -23.64 -5.22 -37.52
CA ARG A 350 -23.91 -5.70 -36.15
C ARG A 350 -22.72 -6.40 -35.48
N ARG A 351 -21.81 -7.00 -36.27
CA ARG A 351 -20.62 -7.67 -35.73
C ARG A 351 -19.62 -6.64 -35.21
N LEU A 352 -19.40 -5.55 -35.96
CA LEU A 352 -18.56 -4.44 -35.54
C LEU A 352 -19.08 -3.79 -34.25
N GLU A 353 -20.39 -3.54 -34.17
CA GLU A 353 -21.02 -2.96 -32.97
C GLU A 353 -20.81 -3.85 -31.73
N ARG A 354 -20.97 -5.17 -31.89
CA ARG A 354 -20.76 -6.11 -30.80
C ARG A 354 -19.30 -6.15 -30.36
N VAL A 355 -18.35 -6.19 -31.31
CA VAL A 355 -16.92 -6.17 -30.97
C VAL A 355 -16.53 -4.84 -30.31
N ARG A 356 -17.07 -3.69 -30.76
CA ARG A 356 -16.87 -2.39 -30.09
C ARG A 356 -17.33 -2.41 -28.64
N ARG A 357 -18.49 -3.02 -28.37
CA ARG A 357 -19.03 -3.11 -27.01
C ARG A 357 -18.19 -4.02 -26.11
N GLU A 358 -17.79 -5.20 -26.60
CA GLU A 358 -17.06 -6.17 -25.78
C GLU A 358 -15.56 -5.85 -25.63
N LEU A 359 -14.91 -5.29 -26.66
CA LEU A 359 -13.46 -5.02 -26.66
C LEU A 359 -13.10 -3.54 -26.48
N GLY A 360 -14.02 -2.62 -26.73
CA GLY A 360 -13.78 -1.18 -26.66
C GLY A 360 -13.06 -0.72 -25.38
N PRO A 361 -13.50 -1.15 -24.19
CA PRO A 361 -12.86 -0.75 -22.93
C PRO A 361 -11.38 -1.17 -22.79
N TYR A 362 -10.94 -2.20 -23.51
CA TYR A 362 -9.56 -2.70 -23.46
C TYR A 362 -8.69 -2.15 -24.60
N MET A 363 -9.29 -1.49 -25.60
CA MET A 363 -8.62 -0.98 -26.80
C MET A 363 -8.61 0.54 -26.89
N SER A 364 -9.44 1.21 -26.11
CA SER A 364 -9.53 2.67 -26.04
C SER A 364 -9.29 3.12 -24.61
N PHE A 365 -8.20 3.83 -24.38
CA PHE A 365 -7.89 4.39 -23.07
C PHE A 365 -7.19 5.74 -23.19
N GLU A 366 -7.44 6.58 -22.18
CA GLU A 366 -6.86 7.91 -22.02
C GLU A 366 -6.04 7.98 -20.73
N PRO A 367 -5.05 8.90 -20.64
CA PRO A 367 -4.30 9.12 -19.42
C PRO A 367 -5.21 9.44 -18.24
N LEU A 368 -5.00 8.76 -17.10
CA LEU A 368 -5.71 9.06 -15.87
C LEU A 368 -5.45 10.51 -15.45
N PRO A 369 -6.47 11.38 -15.38
CA PRO A 369 -6.27 12.81 -15.24
C PRO A 369 -5.68 13.22 -13.89
N GLN A 370 -5.84 12.39 -12.87
CA GLN A 370 -5.31 12.64 -11.52
C GLN A 370 -3.79 12.45 -11.45
N ILE A 371 -3.19 11.68 -12.37
CA ILE A 371 -1.77 11.34 -12.33
C ILE A 371 -0.96 12.47 -12.97
N SER A 372 0.05 12.96 -12.26
CA SER A 372 0.94 14.03 -12.74
C SER A 372 2.41 13.62 -12.83
N ARG A 373 2.78 12.53 -12.14
CA ARG A 373 4.14 12.00 -12.18
C ARG A 373 4.15 10.47 -12.20
N ALA A 374 5.09 9.88 -12.94
CA ALA A 374 5.32 8.44 -12.96
C ALA A 374 6.80 8.07 -12.74
N ILE A 375 7.05 6.91 -12.16
CA ILE A 375 8.37 6.28 -12.04
C ILE A 375 8.27 4.86 -12.60
N PHE A 376 9.00 4.59 -13.67
CA PHE A 376 9.08 3.26 -14.28
C PHE A 376 10.36 2.58 -13.81
N VAL A 377 10.22 1.41 -13.20
CA VAL A 377 11.33 0.68 -12.56
C VAL A 377 11.52 -0.66 -13.27
N ALA A 378 12.64 -0.84 -13.97
CA ALA A 378 12.95 -2.06 -14.75
C ALA A 378 11.82 -2.52 -15.68
N ALA A 379 11.10 -1.58 -16.32
CA ALA A 379 9.90 -1.88 -17.10
C ALA A 379 10.25 -2.32 -18.53
N PRO A 380 9.73 -3.44 -19.07
CA PRO A 380 9.99 -3.85 -20.45
C PRO A 380 9.04 -3.15 -21.44
N HIS A 381 9.16 -1.84 -21.62
CA HIS A 381 8.22 -1.04 -22.42
C HIS A 381 8.10 -1.47 -23.90
N LYS A 382 9.13 -2.12 -24.44
CA LYS A 382 9.18 -2.68 -25.81
C LYS A 382 9.14 -4.22 -25.80
N GLY A 383 8.81 -4.82 -24.67
CA GLY A 383 8.84 -6.27 -24.44
C GLY A 383 10.25 -6.82 -24.23
N THR A 384 10.32 -8.10 -23.88
CA THR A 384 11.59 -8.80 -23.66
C THR A 384 11.78 -9.89 -24.71
N PRO A 385 13.02 -10.15 -25.18
CA PRO A 385 13.31 -11.31 -26.01
C PRO A 385 13.00 -12.63 -25.27
N VAL A 386 12.21 -13.52 -25.87
CA VAL A 386 11.83 -14.83 -25.29
C VAL A 386 13.06 -15.72 -25.00
N ALA A 387 14.19 -15.48 -25.65
CA ALA A 387 15.42 -16.25 -25.48
C ALA A 387 16.13 -16.01 -24.12
N GLU A 388 15.72 -15.03 -23.32
CA GLU A 388 16.28 -14.80 -21.99
C GLU A 388 15.84 -15.90 -21.01
N ILE A 389 16.80 -16.74 -20.57
CA ILE A 389 16.57 -17.90 -19.69
C ILE A 389 15.83 -17.52 -18.40
N ALA A 390 16.05 -16.31 -17.89
CA ALA A 390 15.41 -15.81 -16.68
C ALA A 390 13.90 -15.54 -16.88
N LEU A 391 13.50 -15.00 -18.04
CA LEU A 391 12.09 -14.75 -18.36
C LEU A 391 11.31 -16.07 -18.49
N VAL A 392 11.91 -17.08 -19.13
CA VAL A 392 11.30 -18.41 -19.28
C VAL A 392 11.06 -19.06 -17.91
N ARG A 393 12.03 -18.93 -16.98
CA ARG A 393 11.87 -19.42 -15.60
C ARG A 393 10.79 -18.68 -14.81
N TRP A 394 10.60 -17.38 -15.05
CA TRP A 394 9.57 -16.57 -14.37
C TRP A 394 8.15 -16.86 -14.88
N ILE A 395 8.00 -17.19 -16.17
CA ILE A 395 6.69 -17.50 -16.79
C ILE A 395 6.26 -18.96 -16.55
N ALA A 396 7.20 -19.89 -16.31
CA ALA A 396 6.91 -21.33 -16.15
C ALA A 396 5.89 -21.66 -15.03
N ASN A 397 5.66 -20.75 -14.07
CA ASN A 397 4.71 -20.92 -12.98
C ASN A 397 3.27 -20.43 -13.30
N PHE A 398 2.99 -19.98 -14.54
CA PHE A 398 1.73 -19.34 -14.92
C PHE A 398 1.01 -20.05 -16.06
N ILE A 399 0.00 -20.87 -15.74
CA ILE A 399 -0.66 -21.71 -16.77
C ILE A 399 -2.20 -21.59 -16.78
N LYS A 400 -2.85 -21.10 -15.72
CA LYS A 400 -4.33 -21.14 -15.63
C LYS A 400 -4.95 -19.75 -15.51
N LEU A 401 -5.69 -19.33 -16.54
CA LEU A 401 -6.58 -18.16 -16.50
C LEU A 401 -7.87 -18.50 -15.70
N PRO A 402 -8.51 -17.55 -14.99
CA PRO A 402 -9.79 -17.76 -14.32
C PRO A 402 -10.92 -18.07 -15.31
N PHE A 403 -11.86 -18.95 -14.95
CA PHE A 403 -12.99 -19.33 -15.82
C PHE A 403 -13.84 -18.14 -16.27
N SER A 404 -14.03 -17.15 -15.40
CA SER A 404 -14.76 -15.89 -15.66
C SER A 404 -14.12 -15.05 -16.78
N VAL A 405 -12.80 -15.15 -16.95
CA VAL A 405 -12.04 -14.47 -18.00
C VAL A 405 -12.02 -15.31 -19.28
N LEU A 406 -11.87 -16.65 -19.18
CA LEU A 406 -11.96 -17.55 -20.35
C LEU A 406 -13.29 -17.41 -21.09
N GLY A 407 -14.41 -17.30 -20.38
CA GLY A 407 -15.73 -17.13 -20.99
C GLY A 407 -15.79 -15.91 -21.91
N ARG A 408 -15.36 -14.74 -21.39
CA ARG A 408 -15.31 -13.47 -22.14
C ARG A 408 -14.41 -13.56 -23.38
N PHE A 409 -13.24 -14.18 -23.27
CA PHE A 409 -12.35 -14.35 -24.43
C PHE A 409 -12.90 -15.31 -25.49
N ARG A 410 -13.62 -16.38 -25.09
CA ARG A 410 -14.26 -17.30 -26.02
C ARG A 410 -15.35 -16.63 -26.84
N GLU A 411 -16.18 -15.81 -26.19
CA GLU A 411 -17.25 -15.06 -26.87
C GLU A 411 -16.67 -14.07 -27.89
N VAL A 412 -15.62 -13.33 -27.52
CA VAL A 412 -14.92 -12.42 -28.45
C VAL A 412 -14.27 -13.19 -29.60
N ALA A 413 -13.60 -14.31 -29.31
CA ALA A 413 -12.96 -15.11 -30.34
C ALA A 413 -13.99 -15.59 -31.39
N GLN A 414 -15.17 -16.05 -30.97
CA GLN A 414 -16.23 -16.44 -31.89
C GLN A 414 -16.71 -15.28 -32.80
N LEU A 415 -16.67 -14.03 -32.32
CA LEU A 415 -17.03 -12.86 -33.12
C LEU A 415 -15.98 -12.48 -34.16
N LEU A 416 -14.72 -12.84 -33.93
CA LEU A 416 -13.59 -12.56 -34.81
C LEU A 416 -13.34 -13.68 -35.85
N VAL A 417 -14.05 -14.81 -35.75
CA VAL A 417 -13.99 -15.89 -36.75
C VAL A 417 -14.78 -15.50 -38.01
N ASP A 418 -14.12 -15.57 -39.15
CA ASP A 418 -14.71 -15.36 -40.47
C ASP A 418 -15.51 -16.62 -40.92
N PRO A 419 -16.83 -16.53 -41.14
CA PRO A 419 -17.67 -17.65 -41.57
C PRO A 419 -17.26 -18.25 -42.93
N GLY A 420 -16.51 -17.53 -43.77
CA GLY A 420 -16.09 -17.97 -45.10
C GLY A 420 -14.70 -18.61 -45.18
N SER A 421 -13.98 -18.70 -44.06
CA SER A 421 -12.59 -19.17 -44.04
C SER A 421 -12.47 -20.65 -43.68
N ALA A 422 -11.83 -21.45 -44.55
CA ALA A 422 -11.65 -22.90 -44.37
C ALA A 422 -10.61 -23.30 -43.31
N ASN A 423 -10.01 -22.32 -42.63
CA ASN A 423 -9.07 -22.56 -41.53
C ASN A 423 -9.70 -22.02 -40.24
N PRO A 424 -9.98 -22.87 -39.23
CA PRO A 424 -10.43 -22.37 -37.94
C PRO A 424 -9.31 -21.52 -37.36
N VAL A 425 -9.52 -20.20 -37.34
CA VAL A 425 -8.60 -19.26 -36.71
C VAL A 425 -8.53 -19.64 -35.24
N SER A 426 -7.45 -20.32 -34.85
CA SER A 426 -7.18 -20.68 -33.45
C SER A 426 -6.77 -19.42 -32.68
N LEU A 427 -7.73 -18.52 -32.44
CA LEU A 427 -7.59 -17.35 -31.56
C LEU A 427 -7.15 -17.76 -30.14
N THR A 428 -7.37 -19.02 -29.76
CA THR A 428 -6.88 -19.61 -28.51
C THR A 428 -5.36 -19.54 -28.35
N ARG A 429 -4.55 -19.57 -29.42
CA ARG A 429 -3.08 -19.43 -29.29
C ARG A 429 -2.63 -17.98 -29.08
N SER A 430 -3.31 -16.99 -29.66
CA SER A 430 -2.92 -15.57 -29.54
C SER A 430 -3.35 -14.95 -28.20
N PHE A 431 -4.21 -15.62 -27.44
CA PHE A 431 -4.66 -15.19 -26.10
C PHE A 431 -4.12 -16.09 -24.97
N ASN A 432 -3.32 -17.12 -25.29
CA ASN A 432 -2.66 -17.94 -24.28
C ASN A 432 -1.48 -17.16 -23.70
N SER A 433 -1.72 -16.62 -22.49
CA SER A 433 -0.87 -16.09 -21.39
C SER A 433 0.67 -16.25 -21.39
N ILE A 434 1.28 -17.07 -22.24
CA ILE A 434 2.70 -17.42 -22.16
C ILE A 434 3.60 -16.33 -22.79
N ASP A 435 3.06 -15.50 -23.71
CA ASP A 435 3.86 -14.55 -24.50
C ASP A 435 3.50 -13.05 -24.31
N ASN A 436 2.65 -12.68 -23.33
CA ASN A 436 2.13 -11.29 -23.20
C ASN A 436 3.21 -10.21 -23.00
N LEU A 437 4.42 -10.56 -22.57
CA LEU A 437 5.55 -9.65 -22.38
C LEU A 437 6.64 -9.80 -23.45
N SER A 438 6.41 -10.66 -24.44
CA SER A 438 7.31 -10.87 -25.56
C SER A 438 7.39 -9.62 -26.41
N ASN A 439 8.59 -9.30 -26.91
CA ASN A 439 8.76 -8.25 -27.93
C ASN A 439 8.11 -8.61 -29.29
N ARG A 440 7.59 -9.83 -29.44
CA ARG A 440 6.81 -10.29 -30.59
C ARG A 440 5.30 -10.20 -30.38
N ASP A 441 4.86 -9.86 -29.17
CA ASP A 441 3.43 -9.71 -28.90
C ASP A 441 2.85 -8.51 -29.67
N PRO A 442 1.77 -8.68 -30.43
CA PRO A 442 1.19 -7.59 -31.22
C PRO A 442 0.73 -6.41 -30.38
N PHE A 443 0.21 -6.64 -29.17
CA PHE A 443 -0.24 -5.56 -28.30
C PHE A 443 0.96 -4.76 -27.75
N ILE A 444 2.03 -5.43 -27.33
CA ILE A 444 3.28 -4.77 -26.92
C ILE A 444 3.86 -3.95 -28.07
N GLN A 445 3.95 -4.49 -29.28
CA GLN A 445 4.49 -3.76 -30.43
C GLN A 445 3.69 -2.50 -30.73
N LEU A 446 2.36 -2.60 -30.76
CA LEU A 446 1.47 -1.47 -31.01
C LEU A 446 1.52 -0.41 -29.91
N THR A 447 1.64 -0.83 -28.64
CA THR A 447 1.64 0.09 -27.50
C THR A 447 3.01 0.65 -27.14
N SER A 448 4.10 0.02 -27.59
CA SER A 448 5.48 0.39 -27.24
C SER A 448 5.85 1.82 -27.62
N THR A 449 5.20 2.38 -28.64
CA THR A 449 5.43 3.72 -29.19
C THR A 449 4.35 4.74 -28.80
N LEU A 450 3.41 4.36 -27.93
CA LEU A 450 2.44 5.32 -27.41
C LEU A 450 3.18 6.36 -26.56
N PRO A 451 2.98 7.67 -26.84
CA PRO A 451 3.61 8.70 -26.05
C PRO A 451 2.98 8.78 -24.67
N VAL A 452 3.81 9.00 -23.66
CA VAL A 452 3.33 9.46 -22.36
C VAL A 452 2.72 10.85 -22.52
N SER A 453 1.58 11.10 -21.87
CA SER A 453 0.91 12.39 -21.85
C SER A 453 1.88 13.51 -21.48
N SER A 454 1.86 14.61 -22.23
CA SER A 454 2.68 15.80 -21.94
C SER A 454 2.38 16.46 -20.59
N ARG A 455 1.24 16.12 -19.98
CA ARG A 455 0.85 16.55 -18.62
C ARG A 455 1.55 15.76 -17.51
N VAL A 456 2.23 14.66 -17.84
CA VAL A 456 2.85 13.75 -16.88
C VAL A 456 4.36 13.81 -16.99
N ARG A 457 5.03 14.18 -15.89
CA ARG A 457 6.49 14.05 -15.76
C ARG A 457 6.84 12.60 -15.42
N TYR A 458 7.79 11.97 -16.09
CA TYR A 458 8.18 10.61 -15.73
C TYR A 458 9.67 10.43 -15.59
N HIS A 459 10.03 9.41 -14.81
CA HIS A 459 11.39 9.04 -14.49
C HIS A 459 11.58 7.54 -14.74
N SER A 460 12.80 7.14 -15.09
CA SER A 460 13.16 5.75 -15.32
C SER A 460 14.25 5.31 -14.36
N ILE A 461 14.09 4.15 -13.74
CA ILE A 461 15.12 3.48 -12.95
C ILE A 461 15.37 2.13 -13.59
N ILE A 462 16.59 1.89 -14.08
CA ILE A 462 16.93 0.73 -14.90
C ILE A 462 18.02 -0.08 -14.21
N GLY A 463 17.78 -1.38 -14.03
CA GLY A 463 18.79 -2.31 -13.55
C GLY A 463 19.82 -2.64 -14.63
N ASN A 464 21.06 -2.86 -14.23
CA ASN A 464 22.13 -3.33 -15.10
C ASN A 464 22.98 -4.37 -14.36
N ASN A 465 22.82 -5.65 -14.72
CA ASN A 465 23.61 -6.77 -14.21
C ASN A 465 24.75 -7.17 -15.19
N THR A 466 24.97 -6.35 -16.21
CA THR A 466 26.00 -6.56 -17.24
C THR A 466 26.87 -5.30 -17.40
N PRO A 467 27.44 -4.76 -16.30
CA PRO A 467 28.10 -3.44 -16.32
C PRO A 467 29.34 -3.36 -17.21
N LYS A 468 29.87 -4.50 -17.68
CA LYS A 468 31.01 -4.57 -18.61
C LYS A 468 30.60 -4.42 -20.08
N LYS A 469 29.30 -4.47 -20.40
CA LYS A 469 28.79 -4.25 -21.76
C LYS A 469 28.50 -2.76 -21.98
N PRO A 470 28.53 -2.27 -23.24
CA PRO A 470 27.96 -0.97 -23.57
C PRO A 470 26.53 -0.85 -23.05
N LEU A 471 26.13 0.33 -22.57
CA LEU A 471 24.81 0.54 -21.93
C LEU A 471 23.65 0.09 -22.83
N ALA A 472 23.72 0.39 -24.13
CA ALA A 472 22.71 0.01 -25.11
C ALA A 472 22.50 -1.52 -25.23
N GLU A 473 23.52 -2.32 -24.89
CA GLU A 473 23.51 -3.78 -24.92
C GLU A 473 23.38 -4.40 -23.53
N SER A 474 23.25 -3.55 -22.50
CA SER A 474 23.13 -4.00 -21.12
C SER A 474 21.72 -4.48 -20.80
N SER A 475 21.60 -5.23 -19.71
CA SER A 475 20.37 -5.85 -19.25
C SER A 475 20.43 -6.06 -17.74
N ASP A 476 19.27 -6.08 -17.08
CA ASP A 476 19.12 -6.49 -15.68
C ASP A 476 19.01 -8.02 -15.51
N SER A 477 19.33 -8.78 -16.57
CA SER A 477 19.16 -10.24 -16.76
C SER A 477 17.77 -10.68 -17.21
N VAL A 478 16.78 -9.79 -17.21
CA VAL A 478 15.42 -10.06 -17.69
C VAL A 478 15.02 -9.05 -18.74
N VAL A 479 15.28 -7.76 -18.51
CA VAL A 479 14.87 -6.67 -19.38
C VAL A 479 16.12 -5.98 -19.93
N PRO A 480 16.31 -5.98 -21.26
CA PRO A 480 17.36 -5.19 -21.89
C PRO A 480 17.13 -3.69 -21.68
N TYR A 481 18.21 -2.93 -21.51
CA TYR A 481 18.19 -1.47 -21.41
C TYR A 481 17.37 -0.83 -22.54
N SER A 482 17.55 -1.30 -23.78
CA SER A 482 16.83 -0.78 -24.95
C SER A 482 15.30 -0.92 -24.87
N SER A 483 14.79 -1.86 -24.07
CA SER A 483 13.36 -2.05 -23.80
C SER A 483 12.86 -1.20 -22.63
N SER A 484 13.70 -0.97 -21.61
CA SER A 484 13.36 -0.08 -20.48
C SER A 484 13.54 1.40 -20.76
N HIS A 485 14.43 1.74 -21.67
CA HIS A 485 14.69 3.11 -22.04
C HIS A 485 13.51 3.72 -22.80
N LEU A 486 13.10 4.91 -22.35
CA LEU A 486 12.11 5.77 -22.99
C LEU A 486 12.67 7.18 -23.14
N GLU A 487 12.73 7.63 -24.39
CA GLU A 487 13.05 9.02 -24.72
C GLU A 487 12.06 9.97 -24.08
N GLY A 488 12.54 11.08 -23.50
CA GLY A 488 11.71 12.12 -22.87
C GLY A 488 11.55 12.03 -21.35
N ALA A 489 12.19 11.05 -20.70
CA ALA A 489 12.21 10.97 -19.24
C ALA A 489 12.90 12.20 -18.62
N VAL A 490 12.32 12.75 -17.54
CA VAL A 490 12.91 13.86 -16.78
C VAL A 490 14.22 13.44 -16.12
N SER A 491 14.29 12.19 -15.66
CA SER A 491 15.56 11.57 -15.27
C SER A 491 15.56 10.08 -15.57
N GLU A 492 16.74 9.55 -15.88
CA GLU A 492 17.00 8.12 -16.02
C GLU A 492 18.18 7.74 -15.11
N LYS A 493 17.98 6.78 -14.22
CA LYS A 493 19.01 6.28 -13.31
C LYS A 493 19.28 4.81 -13.60
N VAL A 494 20.50 4.50 -14.05
CA VAL A 494 20.97 3.14 -14.22
C VAL A 494 21.66 2.68 -12.93
N ILE A 495 21.28 1.52 -12.41
CA ILE A 495 21.75 0.96 -11.13
C ILE A 495 22.37 -0.41 -11.39
N ALA A 496 23.52 -0.66 -10.79
CA ALA A 496 24.19 -1.96 -10.88
C ALA A 496 23.39 -3.02 -10.07
N SER A 497 22.48 -3.72 -10.75
CA SER A 497 21.56 -4.67 -10.11
C SER A 497 20.93 -5.63 -11.13
N GLY A 498 20.38 -6.73 -10.63
CA GLY A 498 19.42 -7.55 -11.37
C GLY A 498 18.03 -6.91 -11.46
N HIS A 499 17.06 -7.70 -11.94
CA HIS A 499 15.69 -7.24 -12.23
C HIS A 499 14.88 -6.73 -11.02
N SER A 500 15.17 -7.22 -9.81
CA SER A 500 14.57 -6.72 -8.55
C SER A 500 15.23 -5.40 -8.08
N VAL A 501 15.46 -4.46 -9.00
CA VAL A 501 16.15 -3.19 -8.73
C VAL A 501 15.41 -2.33 -7.71
N GLN A 502 14.08 -2.42 -7.62
CA GLN A 502 13.25 -1.69 -6.67
C GLN A 502 13.58 -1.99 -5.20
N GLU A 503 14.21 -3.14 -4.94
CA GLU A 503 14.67 -3.52 -3.61
C GLU A 503 16.07 -2.97 -3.29
N MET A 504 16.78 -2.38 -4.25
CA MET A 504 18.15 -1.90 -4.03
C MET A 504 18.13 -0.56 -3.29
N PRO A 505 19.05 -0.34 -2.32
CA PRO A 505 19.13 0.94 -1.60
C PRO A 505 19.20 2.16 -2.53
N ASP A 506 20.01 2.09 -3.59
CA ASP A 506 20.17 3.17 -4.57
C ASP A 506 18.84 3.52 -5.28
N ALA A 507 18.01 2.52 -5.56
CA ALA A 507 16.71 2.73 -6.20
C ALA A 507 15.72 3.36 -5.23
N ILE A 508 15.71 2.89 -3.97
CA ILE A 508 14.88 3.46 -2.91
C ILE A 508 15.24 4.93 -2.67
N ILE A 509 16.53 5.25 -2.62
CA ILE A 509 17.01 6.64 -2.47
C ILE A 509 16.56 7.50 -3.66
N GLU A 510 16.69 7.00 -4.90
CA GLU A 510 16.26 7.74 -6.08
C GLU A 510 14.73 7.95 -6.11
N ILE A 511 13.94 6.94 -5.74
CA ILE A 511 12.49 7.06 -5.64
C ILE A 511 12.11 8.10 -4.58
N ARG A 512 12.72 8.04 -3.39
CA ARG A 512 12.49 9.04 -2.34
C ARG A 512 12.86 10.45 -2.81
N ARG A 513 14.00 10.61 -3.51
CA ARG A 513 14.40 11.90 -4.11
C ARG A 513 13.32 12.42 -5.08
N ILE A 514 12.76 11.55 -5.92
CA ILE A 514 11.67 11.92 -6.84
C ILE A 514 10.39 12.26 -6.09
N MET A 515 10.05 11.56 -5.00
CA MET A 515 8.90 11.89 -4.15
C MET A 515 9.07 13.26 -3.47
N HIS A 516 10.27 13.58 -2.98
CA HIS A 516 10.59 14.92 -2.46
C HIS A 516 10.51 15.99 -3.54
N LEU A 517 10.95 15.69 -4.76
CA LEU A 517 10.78 16.59 -5.91
C LEU A 517 9.29 16.82 -6.22
N HIS A 518 8.48 15.77 -6.16
CA HIS A 518 7.05 15.87 -6.38
C HIS A 518 6.36 16.82 -5.38
N LEU A 519 6.82 16.90 -4.13
CA LEU A 519 6.26 17.85 -3.16
C LEU A 519 6.61 19.32 -3.46
N LYS A 520 7.68 19.56 -4.23
CA LYS A 520 8.16 20.92 -4.58
C LYS A 520 7.52 21.48 -5.85
N GLU A 521 6.94 20.63 -6.69
CA GLU A 521 6.42 20.97 -8.02
C GLU A 521 4.90 20.77 -8.13
#